data_AF-A0A8W8KDD5-F1
#
_entry.id   AF-A0A8W8KDD5-F1
#
_cell.length_a   1.000
_cell.length_b   1.000
_cell.length_c   1.000
_cell.angle_alpha   90.00
_cell.angle_beta   90.00
_cell.angle_gamma   90.00
#
_symmetry.space_group_name_H-M   'P 1'
#
loop_
_entity.id
_entity.type
_entity.pdbx_description
1 polymer ?
#
loop_
_entity_poly.entity_id
_entity_poly.type
_entity_poly.pdbx_seq_one_letter_code
_entity_poly.pdbx_strand_id
1 'polypeptide(L)'
;LIFRAPSFHLPDDSTLPVVMVGPGTGIAPFRSFWQQRKIEREMLPPPTHGEKQGWGEMSLYFGCRQSTVDHIYESELNACAKEGVLSQVNVALSREPGKKKEYVQDLLKKNSQQIFESIMKKGGHFFVCGDVGMASDVTTTLSKIIQEHGKMTSEQAQSYLLKLRESNRFHEDIFGVTVKAEVTDKARDQAKKAWKYINSTNKSTRTDEVVTRIPSAEILIQNRKRRPPSRNRSHNVYSEGVPLYDSSDSLSPEH
;
A
#
# COMPACT_ATOMS: atom_id res chain seq x y z
N LEU A 1 15.32 -4.98 9.40
CA LEU A 1 15.71 -3.58 9.14
C LEU A 1 14.43 -2.77 9.03
N ILE A 2 14.13 -1.95 10.03
CA ILE A 2 13.03 -0.98 9.97
C ILE A 2 13.60 0.24 9.25
N PHE A 3 13.22 0.45 8.00
CA PHE A 3 13.55 1.69 7.31
C PHE A 3 12.62 2.76 7.88
N ARG A 4 13.18 3.79 8.54
CA ARG A 4 12.40 4.98 8.90
C ARG A 4 12.13 5.76 7.61
N ALA A 5 10.88 6.15 7.38
CA ALA A 5 10.49 7.10 6.35
C ALA A 5 10.31 8.48 7.01
N PRO A 6 11.40 9.25 7.26
CA PRO A 6 11.33 10.50 8.01
C PRO A 6 10.43 11.55 7.35
N SER A 7 10.16 11.42 6.05
CA SER A 7 9.30 12.32 5.29
C SER A 7 7.81 11.92 5.26
N PHE A 8 7.41 10.75 5.79
CA PHE A 8 6.03 10.28 5.69
C PHE A 8 5.14 10.79 6.84
N HIS A 9 4.95 12.09 6.90
CA HIS A 9 4.06 12.76 7.86
C HIS A 9 3.14 13.75 7.14
N LEU A 10 2.03 14.13 7.79
CA LEU A 10 1.16 15.19 7.29
C LEU A 10 1.94 16.51 7.10
N PRO A 11 1.56 17.35 6.13
CA PRO A 11 2.13 18.68 6.01
C PRO A 11 1.84 19.52 7.26
N ASP A 12 2.80 20.37 7.65
CA ASP A 12 2.63 21.30 8.77
C ASP A 12 1.48 22.29 8.50
N ASP A 13 1.34 22.71 7.23
CA ASP A 13 0.19 23.50 6.79
C ASP A 13 -1.03 22.59 6.56
N SER A 14 -1.92 22.60 7.55
CA SER A 14 -3.16 21.82 7.54
C SER A 14 -4.17 22.26 6.46
N THR A 15 -3.97 23.42 5.83
CA THR A 15 -4.83 23.95 4.75
C THR A 15 -4.53 23.32 3.39
N LEU A 16 -3.37 22.67 3.25
CA LEU A 16 -2.96 22.01 2.00
C LEU A 16 -3.72 20.70 1.80
N PRO A 17 -4.20 20.43 0.56
CA PRO A 17 -4.89 19.18 0.28
C PRO A 17 -3.92 17.99 0.29
N VAL A 18 -4.44 16.84 0.70
CA VAL A 18 -3.69 15.59 0.83
C VAL A 18 -4.39 14.48 0.05
N VAL A 19 -3.65 13.86 -0.88
CA VAL A 19 -4.10 12.68 -1.64
C VAL A 19 -3.36 11.46 -1.12
N MET A 20 -4.09 10.47 -0.63
CA MET A 20 -3.54 9.24 -0.02
C MET A 20 -3.93 8.03 -0.86
N VAL A 21 -2.95 7.22 -1.26
CA VAL A 21 -3.17 6.01 -2.07
C VAL A 21 -2.55 4.82 -1.38
N GLY A 22 -3.38 3.87 -0.95
CA GLY A 22 -2.90 2.72 -0.20
C GLY A 22 -3.86 1.55 -0.17
N PRO A 23 -3.78 0.61 -1.13
CA PRO A 23 -4.58 -0.60 -1.10
C PRO A 23 -4.10 -1.61 -0.05
N GLY A 24 -5.04 -2.42 0.45
CA GLY A 24 -4.78 -3.45 1.46
C GLY A 24 -4.09 -2.87 2.70
N THR A 25 -2.99 -3.50 3.12
CA THR A 25 -2.20 -3.04 4.29
C THR A 25 -1.53 -1.69 4.07
N GLY A 26 -1.46 -1.18 2.83
CA GLY A 26 -0.97 0.17 2.53
C GLY A 26 -1.83 1.29 3.13
N ILE A 27 -3.03 0.99 3.64
CA ILE A 27 -3.85 1.97 4.37
C ILE A 27 -3.31 2.29 5.77
N ALA A 28 -2.42 1.45 6.31
CA ALA A 28 -1.98 1.52 7.70
C ALA A 28 -1.48 2.91 8.16
N PRO A 29 -0.55 3.59 7.45
CA PRO A 29 -0.11 4.92 7.87
C PRO A 29 -1.20 5.98 7.70
N PHE A 30 -2.14 5.80 6.79
CA PHE A 30 -3.24 6.76 6.61
C PHE A 30 -4.23 6.73 7.76
N ARG A 31 -4.33 5.60 8.48
CA ARG A 31 -5.17 5.52 9.67
C ARG A 31 -4.78 6.53 10.74
N SER A 32 -3.48 6.70 10.99
CA SER A 32 -3.03 7.73 11.91
C SER A 32 -3.25 9.13 11.34
N PHE A 33 -3.18 9.32 10.02
CA PHE A 33 -3.39 10.64 9.40
C PHE A 33 -4.83 11.14 9.61
N TRP A 34 -5.85 10.33 9.34
CA TRP A 34 -7.24 10.78 9.55
C TRP A 34 -7.60 10.90 11.04
N GLN A 35 -7.01 10.07 11.91
CA GLN A 35 -7.17 10.20 13.36
C GLN A 35 -6.54 11.49 13.88
N GLN A 36 -5.31 11.80 13.45
CA GLN A 36 -4.62 13.04 13.78
C GLN A 36 -5.44 14.25 13.30
N ARG A 37 -5.89 14.24 12.03
CA ARG A 37 -6.72 15.33 11.51
C ARG A 37 -8.03 15.48 12.27
N LYS A 38 -8.65 14.38 12.71
CA LYS A 38 -9.85 14.43 13.55
C LYS A 38 -9.58 15.11 14.89
N ILE A 39 -8.50 14.72 15.59
CA ILE A 39 -8.09 15.34 16.85
C ILE A 39 -7.79 16.84 16.66
N GLU A 40 -7.05 17.20 15.61
CA GLU A 40 -6.74 18.60 15.30
C GLU A 40 -8.01 19.43 15.06
N ARG A 41 -9.03 18.85 14.40
CA ARG A 41 -10.34 19.49 14.19
C ARG A 41 -11.13 19.69 15.47
N GLU A 42 -11.07 18.72 16.40
CA GLU A 42 -11.77 18.79 17.68
C GLU A 42 -11.10 19.75 18.68
N MET A 43 -9.78 19.91 18.58
CA MET A 43 -8.99 20.77 19.48
C MET A 43 -9.07 22.26 19.11
N LEU A 44 -9.35 22.60 17.86
CA LEU A 44 -9.48 24.00 17.46
C LEU A 44 -10.86 24.55 17.85
N PRO A 45 -10.93 25.82 18.33
CA PRO A 45 -12.21 26.45 18.62
C PRO A 45 -13.10 26.47 17.39
N PRO A 46 -14.43 26.37 17.57
CA PRO A 46 -15.36 26.45 16.45
C PRO A 46 -15.14 27.77 15.70
N PRO A 47 -15.25 27.77 14.37
CA PRO A 47 -15.02 28.97 13.58
C PRO A 47 -15.96 30.09 14.05
N THR A 48 -15.39 31.28 14.25
CA THR A 48 -16.18 32.49 14.49
C THR A 48 -16.98 32.81 13.23
N HIS A 49 -18.19 33.36 13.37
CA HIS A 49 -19.09 33.60 12.23
C HIS A 49 -18.37 34.27 11.04
N GLY A 50 -18.23 33.54 9.94
CA GLY A 50 -17.62 34.02 8.68
C GLY A 50 -16.26 33.42 8.35
N GLU A 51 -15.56 32.78 9.28
CA GLU A 51 -14.30 32.11 9.01
C GLU A 51 -14.55 30.68 8.50
N LYS A 52 -14.06 30.35 7.30
CA LYS A 52 -13.90 28.95 6.93
C LYS A 52 -12.75 28.42 7.77
N GLN A 53 -13.03 27.47 8.67
CA GLN A 53 -11.97 26.68 9.30
C GLN A 53 -11.30 25.88 8.18
N GLY A 54 -10.19 26.42 7.67
CA GLY A 54 -9.65 26.05 6.37
C GLY A 54 -8.85 24.76 6.45
N TRP A 55 -9.50 23.62 6.54
CA TRP A 55 -8.81 22.34 6.41
C TRP A 55 -8.65 21.99 4.93
N GLY A 56 -7.44 21.57 4.56
CA GLY A 56 -7.17 21.00 3.26
C GLY A 56 -7.94 19.71 3.06
N GLU A 57 -8.42 19.51 1.83
CA GLU A 57 -9.17 18.30 1.46
C GLU A 57 -8.30 17.05 1.63
N MET A 58 -8.79 16.04 2.35
CA MET A 58 -8.13 14.73 2.45
C MET A 58 -8.88 13.71 1.60
N SER A 59 -8.26 13.26 0.52
CA SER A 59 -8.83 12.26 -0.41
C SER A 59 -8.11 10.93 -0.25
N LEU A 60 -8.85 9.87 0.06
CA LEU A 60 -8.33 8.51 0.18
C LEU A 60 -8.69 7.67 -1.05
N TYR A 61 -7.70 6.94 -1.57
CA TYR A 61 -7.83 5.94 -2.61
C TYR A 61 -7.40 4.59 -2.04
N PHE A 62 -8.38 3.82 -1.60
CA PHE A 62 -8.21 2.49 -1.03
C PHE A 62 -8.54 1.42 -2.07
N GLY A 63 -7.98 0.23 -1.90
CA GLY A 63 -8.31 -0.92 -2.74
C GLY A 63 -8.24 -2.23 -1.98
N CYS A 64 -9.21 -3.10 -2.23
CA CYS A 64 -9.29 -4.44 -1.65
C CYS A 64 -9.83 -5.45 -2.68
N ARG A 65 -10.04 -6.71 -2.27
CA ARG A 65 -10.57 -7.74 -3.15
C ARG A 65 -12.08 -7.65 -3.25
N GLN A 66 -12.76 -7.65 -2.11
CA GLN A 66 -14.23 -7.65 -2.02
C GLN A 66 -14.67 -6.76 -0.87
N SER A 67 -15.80 -6.07 -1.03
CA SER A 67 -16.28 -5.14 0.00
C SER A 67 -16.61 -5.82 1.33
N THR A 68 -17.03 -7.08 1.29
CA THR A 68 -17.47 -7.84 2.46
C THR A 68 -16.38 -8.67 3.13
N VAL A 69 -15.18 -8.74 2.54
CA VAL A 69 -14.11 -9.66 2.98
C VAL A 69 -12.93 -8.90 3.56
N ASP A 70 -12.38 -7.94 2.82
CA ASP A 70 -11.11 -7.29 3.14
C ASP A 70 -11.18 -5.76 3.03
N HIS A 71 -12.38 -5.19 3.18
CA HIS A 71 -12.59 -3.76 3.40
C HIS A 71 -12.29 -3.38 4.85
N ILE A 72 -11.00 -3.38 5.19
CA ILE A 72 -10.54 -3.02 6.54
C ILE A 72 -10.86 -1.56 6.85
N TYR A 73 -11.24 -1.29 8.11
CA TYR A 73 -11.61 0.03 8.63
C TYR A 73 -12.84 0.68 7.99
N GLU A 74 -13.70 -0.06 7.28
CA GLU A 74 -14.88 0.48 6.58
C GLU A 74 -15.75 1.38 7.48
N SER A 75 -16.05 0.95 8.71
CA SER A 75 -16.85 1.76 9.65
C SER A 75 -16.16 3.07 10.04
N GLU A 76 -14.84 3.06 10.25
CA GLU A 76 -14.06 4.26 10.57
C GLU A 76 -14.01 5.22 9.37
N LEU A 77 -13.80 4.68 8.16
CA LEU A 77 -13.77 5.47 6.92
C LEU A 77 -15.12 6.14 6.66
N ASN A 78 -16.23 5.41 6.85
CA ASN A 78 -17.58 5.95 6.71
C ASN A 78 -17.87 7.06 7.73
N ALA A 79 -17.42 6.89 8.99
CA ALA A 79 -17.53 7.93 10.01
C ALA A 79 -16.70 9.17 9.64
N CYS A 80 -15.44 8.99 9.23
CA CYS A 80 -14.56 10.09 8.83
C CYS A 80 -15.09 10.85 7.61
N ALA A 81 -15.70 10.15 6.65
CA ALA A 81 -16.35 10.77 5.49
C ALA A 81 -17.57 11.59 5.91
N LYS A 82 -18.42 11.05 6.80
CA LYS A 82 -19.60 11.74 7.32
C LYS A 82 -19.24 12.99 8.14
N GLU A 83 -18.18 12.92 8.93
CA GLU A 83 -17.66 14.04 9.73
C GLU A 83 -16.86 15.05 8.88
N GLY A 84 -16.60 14.74 7.60
CA GLY A 84 -15.83 15.57 6.68
C GLY A 84 -14.33 15.61 6.97
N VAL A 85 -13.81 14.70 7.80
CA VAL A 85 -12.37 14.52 8.03
C VAL A 85 -11.70 14.03 6.75
N LEU A 86 -12.33 13.05 6.09
CA LEU A 86 -11.98 12.64 4.73
C LEU A 86 -13.00 13.27 3.78
N SER A 87 -12.54 14.15 2.92
CA SER A 87 -13.41 14.80 1.92
C SER A 87 -13.92 13.80 0.89
N GLN A 88 -13.13 12.77 0.60
CA GLN A 88 -13.49 11.69 -0.32
C GLN A 88 -12.84 10.37 0.09
N VAL A 89 -13.59 9.28 -0.03
CA VAL A 89 -13.10 7.91 0.10
C VAL A 89 -13.47 7.16 -1.17
N ASN A 90 -12.46 6.76 -1.94
CA ASN A 90 -12.62 6.02 -3.19
C ASN A 90 -12.10 4.60 -2.98
N VAL A 91 -12.93 3.59 -3.25
CA VAL A 91 -12.61 2.16 -2.99
C VAL A 91 -12.60 1.38 -4.30
N ALA A 92 -11.44 0.81 -4.64
CA ALA A 92 -11.26 -0.07 -5.79
C ALA A 92 -11.46 -1.54 -5.38
N LEU A 93 -12.36 -2.24 -6.07
CA LEU A 93 -12.64 -3.65 -5.80
C LEU A 93 -12.08 -4.53 -6.92
N SER A 94 -11.08 -5.35 -6.61
CA SER A 94 -10.35 -6.12 -7.62
C SER A 94 -10.97 -7.50 -7.94
N ARG A 95 -11.86 -8.01 -7.08
CA ARG A 95 -12.45 -9.36 -7.17
C ARG A 95 -13.92 -9.41 -6.76
N GLU A 96 -14.62 -8.28 -6.78
CA GLU A 96 -16.04 -8.21 -6.42
C GLU A 96 -16.90 -8.97 -7.45
N PRO A 97 -17.70 -9.98 -7.04
CA PRO A 97 -18.56 -10.71 -7.95
C PRO A 97 -19.50 -9.78 -8.72
N GLY A 98 -19.61 -9.99 -10.04
CA GLY A 98 -20.49 -9.19 -10.89
C GLY A 98 -20.02 -7.75 -11.18
N LYS A 99 -18.84 -7.33 -10.67
CA LYS A 99 -18.23 -6.03 -11.02
C LYS A 99 -16.97 -6.19 -11.84
N LYS A 100 -16.67 -5.17 -12.64
CA LYS A 100 -15.40 -5.07 -13.35
C LYS A 100 -14.27 -4.95 -12.33
N LYS A 101 -13.21 -5.72 -12.53
CA LYS A 101 -11.96 -5.60 -11.77
C LYS A 101 -11.41 -4.18 -11.86
N GLU A 102 -11.16 -3.59 -10.70
CA GLU A 102 -10.70 -2.21 -10.57
C GLU A 102 -9.52 -2.11 -9.60
N TYR A 103 -8.56 -1.26 -9.91
CA TYR A 103 -7.41 -0.92 -9.06
C TYR A 103 -7.38 0.57 -8.70
N VAL A 104 -6.55 0.93 -7.72
CA VAL A 104 -6.41 2.31 -7.26
C VAL A 104 -5.99 3.26 -8.39
N GLN A 105 -5.09 2.84 -9.29
CA GLN A 105 -4.70 3.63 -10.46
C GLN A 105 -5.84 3.87 -11.45
N ASP A 106 -6.86 3.00 -11.49
CA ASP A 106 -8.05 3.24 -12.32
C ASP A 106 -8.91 4.34 -11.70
N LEU A 107 -9.05 4.37 -10.37
CA LEU A 107 -9.72 5.45 -9.65
C LEU A 107 -8.97 6.78 -9.80
N LEU A 108 -7.63 6.77 -9.74
CA LEU A 108 -6.83 7.98 -9.97
C LEU A 108 -7.09 8.57 -11.37
N LYS A 109 -7.22 7.73 -12.41
CA LYS A 109 -7.56 8.21 -13.76
C LYS A 109 -8.94 8.83 -13.82
N LYS A 110 -9.94 8.21 -13.16
CA LYS A 110 -11.31 8.75 -13.10
C LYS A 110 -11.37 10.13 -12.44
N ASN A 111 -10.56 10.34 -11.41
CA ASN A 111 -10.50 11.58 -10.65
C ASN A 111 -9.31 12.48 -11.05
N SER A 112 -8.79 12.30 -12.27
CA SER A 112 -7.53 12.89 -12.72
C SER A 112 -7.50 14.41 -12.64
N GLN A 113 -8.57 15.09 -13.06
CA GLN A 113 -8.70 16.54 -12.98
C GLN A 113 -8.55 17.03 -11.54
N GLN A 114 -9.29 16.44 -10.60
CA GLN A 114 -9.26 16.84 -9.19
C GLN A 114 -7.87 16.62 -8.57
N ILE A 115 -7.24 15.47 -8.84
CA ILE A 115 -5.88 15.18 -8.37
C ILE A 115 -4.90 16.20 -8.91
N PHE A 116 -4.96 16.51 -10.20
CA PHE A 116 -4.12 17.53 -10.82
C PHE A 116 -4.28 18.89 -10.13
N GLU A 117 -5.51 19.32 -9.86
CA GLU A 117 -5.77 20.59 -9.18
C GLU A 117 -5.24 20.62 -7.75
N SER A 118 -5.46 19.55 -6.99
CA SER A 118 -4.96 19.43 -5.62
C SER A 118 -3.43 19.52 -5.58
N ILE A 119 -2.73 18.82 -6.47
CA ILE A 119 -1.26 18.75 -6.43
C ILE A 119 -0.58 19.97 -7.07
N MET A 120 -1.06 20.41 -8.25
CA MET A 120 -0.40 21.45 -9.02
C MET A 120 -0.90 22.85 -8.73
N LYS A 121 -2.22 23.05 -8.54
CA LYS A 121 -2.79 24.38 -8.30
C LYS A 121 -2.81 24.75 -6.82
N LYS A 122 -3.18 23.81 -5.96
CA LYS A 122 -3.34 24.02 -4.51
C LYS A 122 -2.09 23.68 -3.69
N GLY A 123 -1.01 23.23 -4.34
CA GLY A 123 0.25 22.93 -3.64
C GLY A 123 0.22 21.66 -2.79
N GLY A 124 -0.78 20.79 -2.96
CA GLY A 124 -1.03 19.63 -2.11
C GLY A 124 0.04 18.55 -2.12
N HIS A 125 -0.14 17.61 -1.20
CA HIS A 125 0.74 16.48 -0.96
C HIS A 125 0.13 15.18 -1.49
N PHE A 126 0.96 14.32 -2.06
CA PHE A 126 0.56 13.02 -2.59
C PHE A 126 1.34 11.92 -1.88
N PHE A 127 0.62 10.98 -1.26
CA PHE A 127 1.19 9.88 -0.50
C PHE A 127 0.82 8.54 -1.13
N VAL A 128 1.81 7.66 -1.25
CA VAL A 128 1.66 6.30 -1.75
C VAL A 128 2.22 5.33 -0.73
N CYS A 129 1.43 4.34 -0.33
CA CYS A 129 1.89 3.29 0.57
C CYS A 129 1.41 1.91 0.13
N GLY A 130 2.29 0.91 0.13
CA GLY A 130 1.95 -0.47 -0.25
C GLY A 130 3.06 -1.16 -1.03
N ASP A 131 2.70 -2.08 -1.94
CA ASP A 131 3.67 -2.87 -2.67
C ASP A 131 4.38 -2.08 -3.80
N VAL A 132 5.58 -2.54 -4.17
CA VAL A 132 6.43 -1.89 -5.18
C VAL A 132 5.79 -1.84 -6.58
N GLY A 133 5.00 -2.85 -6.95
CA GLY A 133 4.31 -2.88 -8.24
C GLY A 133 3.21 -1.82 -8.30
N MET A 134 2.37 -1.79 -7.27
CA MET A 134 1.33 -0.78 -7.10
C MET A 134 1.91 0.64 -7.08
N ALA A 135 3.01 0.87 -6.34
CA ALA A 135 3.65 2.18 -6.29
C ALA A 135 4.15 2.65 -7.66
N SER A 136 4.71 1.74 -8.46
CA SER A 136 5.16 2.03 -9.83
C SER A 136 3.98 2.39 -10.74
N ASP A 137 2.87 1.63 -10.66
CA ASP A 137 1.66 1.88 -11.43
C ASP A 137 1.00 3.23 -11.06
N VAL A 138 0.96 3.55 -9.76
CA VAL A 138 0.44 4.82 -9.24
C VAL A 138 1.31 5.99 -9.69
N THR A 139 2.64 5.88 -9.56
CA THR A 139 3.58 6.92 -10.02
C THR A 139 3.46 7.17 -11.52
N THR A 140 3.37 6.10 -12.32
CA THR A 140 3.16 6.19 -13.77
C THR A 140 1.84 6.87 -14.09
N THR A 141 0.79 6.55 -13.33
CA THR A 141 -0.54 7.14 -13.51
C THR A 141 -0.54 8.62 -13.15
N LEU A 142 0.08 9.02 -12.04
CA LEU A 142 0.21 10.42 -11.67
C LEU A 142 1.00 11.22 -12.72
N SER A 143 2.07 10.65 -13.27
CA SER A 143 2.83 11.26 -14.38
C SER A 143 1.93 11.55 -15.59
N LYS A 144 1.08 10.58 -15.97
CA LYS A 144 0.11 10.74 -17.07
C LYS A 144 -0.94 11.81 -16.76
N ILE A 145 -1.43 11.87 -15.52
CA ILE A 145 -2.36 12.91 -15.07
C ILE A 145 -1.72 14.30 -15.22
N ILE A 146 -0.48 14.47 -14.77
CA ILE A 146 0.28 15.72 -14.90
C ILE A 146 0.51 16.06 -16.38
N GLN A 147 0.85 15.08 -17.20
CA GLN A 147 1.06 15.26 -18.63
C GLN A 147 -0.21 15.78 -19.33
N GLU A 148 -1.33 15.09 -19.11
CA GLU A 148 -2.63 15.38 -19.75
C GLU A 148 -3.18 16.73 -19.32
N HIS A 149 -3.33 16.96 -18.01
CA HIS A 149 -3.97 18.16 -17.47
C HIS A 149 -3.03 19.36 -17.41
N GLY A 150 -1.72 19.12 -17.31
CA GLY A 150 -0.69 20.16 -17.35
C GLY A 150 -0.28 20.57 -18.76
N LYS A 151 -0.77 19.87 -19.80
CA LYS A 151 -0.37 20.07 -21.20
C LYS A 151 1.16 20.01 -21.38
N MET A 152 1.79 19.08 -20.69
CA MET A 152 3.25 18.91 -20.64
C MET A 152 3.69 17.74 -21.52
N THR A 153 4.95 17.71 -21.93
CA THR A 153 5.55 16.49 -22.50
C THR A 153 5.77 15.43 -21.42
N SER A 154 6.04 14.19 -21.83
CA SER A 154 6.36 13.10 -20.89
C SER A 154 7.57 13.44 -20.02
N GLU A 155 8.60 14.05 -20.61
CA GLU A 155 9.84 14.45 -19.92
C GLU A 155 9.59 15.57 -18.91
N GLN A 156 8.75 16.55 -19.28
CA GLN A 156 8.35 17.63 -18.38
C GLN A 156 7.54 17.11 -17.19
N ALA A 157 6.60 16.19 -17.41
CA ALA A 157 5.82 15.57 -16.34
C ALA A 157 6.70 14.76 -15.38
N GLN A 158 7.66 13.99 -15.91
CA GLN A 158 8.65 13.27 -15.09
C GLN A 158 9.53 14.22 -14.28
N SER A 159 10.02 15.30 -14.91
CA SER A 159 10.79 16.34 -14.20
C SER A 159 9.97 16.99 -13.09
N TYR A 160 8.68 17.22 -13.32
CA TYR A 160 7.79 17.77 -12.28
C TYR A 160 7.61 16.79 -11.11
N LEU A 161 7.46 15.49 -11.37
CA LEU A 161 7.42 14.49 -10.30
C LEU A 161 8.72 14.43 -9.48
N LEU A 162 9.87 14.61 -10.10
CA LEU A 162 11.15 14.72 -9.37
C LEU A 162 11.16 15.96 -8.46
N LYS A 163 10.70 17.11 -8.97
CA LYS A 163 10.55 18.33 -8.15
C LYS A 163 9.58 18.15 -6.99
N LEU A 164 8.50 17.38 -7.17
CA LEU A 164 7.58 17.06 -6.06
C LEU A 164 8.26 16.24 -4.97
N ARG A 165 9.13 15.30 -5.33
CA ARG A 165 9.95 14.54 -4.35
C ARG A 165 10.94 15.45 -3.64
N GLU A 166 11.68 16.27 -4.40
CA GLU A 166 12.68 17.21 -3.85
C GLU A 166 12.05 18.25 -2.92
N SER A 167 10.82 18.69 -3.22
CA SER A 167 10.05 19.63 -2.39
C SER A 167 9.26 18.96 -1.26
N ASN A 168 9.46 17.67 -0.99
CA ASN A 168 8.77 16.92 0.06
C ASN A 168 7.23 16.96 -0.05
N ARG A 169 6.71 16.89 -1.29
CA ARG A 169 5.26 16.86 -1.59
C ARG A 169 4.80 15.56 -2.25
N PHE A 170 5.72 14.69 -2.64
CA PHE A 170 5.43 13.33 -3.10
C PHE A 170 6.14 12.32 -2.20
N HIS A 171 5.34 11.49 -1.53
CA HIS A 171 5.74 10.64 -0.41
C HIS A 171 5.48 9.17 -0.72
N GLU A 172 6.47 8.32 -0.46
CA GLU A 172 6.40 6.89 -0.77
C GLU A 172 6.83 6.08 0.46
N ASP A 173 5.96 5.17 0.94
CA ASP A 173 6.26 4.17 1.96
C ASP A 173 5.99 2.76 1.39
N ILE A 174 7.03 2.19 0.77
CA ILE A 174 6.90 1.01 -0.08
C ILE A 174 7.43 -0.23 0.63
N PHE A 175 6.55 -1.22 0.81
CA PHE A 175 6.90 -2.51 1.42
C PHE A 175 7.17 -3.54 0.33
N GLY A 176 8.38 -4.11 0.32
CA GLY A 176 8.78 -5.15 -0.61
C GLY A 176 10.29 -5.19 -0.84
N VAL A 177 10.78 -6.28 -1.43
CA VAL A 177 12.20 -6.34 -1.84
C VAL A 177 12.37 -5.47 -3.08
N THR A 178 12.97 -4.30 -2.91
CA THR A 178 13.39 -3.43 -4.02
C THR A 178 14.61 -4.07 -4.71
N VAL A 179 14.39 -5.10 -5.52
CA VAL A 179 15.41 -5.48 -6.50
C VAL A 179 15.42 -4.35 -7.53
N LYS A 180 16.49 -3.54 -7.56
CA LYS A 180 16.68 -2.47 -8.56
C LYS A 180 16.26 -2.98 -9.94
N ALA A 181 15.44 -2.22 -10.67
CA ALA A 181 14.87 -2.63 -11.95
C ALA A 181 15.94 -3.14 -12.97
N GLU A 182 17.15 -2.58 -12.92
CA GLU A 182 18.28 -3.06 -13.72
C GLU A 182 18.64 -4.53 -13.45
N VAL A 183 18.51 -4.97 -12.19
CA VAL A 183 18.81 -6.35 -11.78
C VAL A 183 17.71 -7.28 -12.26
N THR A 184 16.44 -6.85 -12.27
CA THR A 184 15.34 -7.66 -12.78
C THR A 184 15.38 -7.82 -14.29
N ASP A 185 15.73 -6.78 -15.04
CA ASP A 185 15.87 -6.86 -16.50
C ASP A 185 17.07 -7.73 -16.90
N LYS A 186 18.22 -7.55 -16.23
CA LYS A 186 19.40 -8.40 -16.45
C LYS A 186 19.14 -9.87 -16.08
N ALA A 187 18.46 -10.14 -14.96
CA ALA A 187 18.11 -11.49 -14.55
C ALA A 187 17.10 -12.14 -15.52
N ARG A 188 16.11 -11.37 -15.99
CA ARG A 188 15.12 -11.82 -16.98
C ARG A 188 15.76 -12.11 -18.34
N ASP A 189 16.70 -11.28 -18.77
CA ASP A 189 17.44 -11.47 -20.02
C ASP A 189 18.43 -12.63 -19.94
N GLN A 190 19.10 -12.83 -18.81
CA GLN A 190 19.92 -14.02 -18.56
C GLN A 190 19.07 -15.29 -18.58
N ALA A 191 17.90 -15.29 -17.94
CA ALA A 191 16.97 -16.43 -17.98
C ALA A 191 16.49 -16.74 -19.41
N LYS A 192 16.18 -15.72 -20.21
CA LYS A 192 15.84 -15.89 -21.64
C LYS A 192 16.99 -16.47 -22.46
N LYS A 193 18.23 -16.02 -22.22
CA LYS A 193 19.43 -16.54 -22.90
C LYS A 193 19.70 -17.99 -22.53
N ALA A 194 19.62 -18.34 -21.24
CA ALA A 194 19.77 -19.71 -20.75
C ALA A 194 18.72 -20.64 -21.35
N TRP A 195 17.45 -20.22 -21.39
CA TRP A 195 16.37 -20.99 -22.01
C TRP A 195 16.58 -21.22 -23.51
N LYS A 196 17.02 -20.18 -24.24
CA LYS A 196 17.38 -20.32 -25.67
C LYS A 196 18.53 -21.31 -25.87
N TYR A 197 19.56 -21.26 -25.03
CA TYR A 197 20.70 -22.16 -25.10
C TYR A 197 20.30 -23.62 -24.90
N ILE A 198 19.53 -23.91 -23.84
CA ILE A 198 19.00 -25.25 -23.53
C ILE A 198 18.17 -25.82 -24.70
N ASN A 199 17.35 -24.99 -25.33
CA ASN A 199 16.53 -25.41 -26.46
C ASN A 199 17.33 -25.56 -27.77
N SER A 200 18.42 -24.80 -27.94
CA SER A 200 19.32 -24.97 -29.09
C SER A 200 20.20 -26.21 -28.98
N THR A 201 20.63 -26.58 -27.77
CA THR A 201 21.44 -27.80 -27.56
C THR A 201 20.61 -29.07 -27.67
N ASN A 202 19.35 -29.06 -27.21
CA ASN A 202 18.39 -30.15 -27.45
C ASN A 202 18.01 -30.36 -28.93
N LYS A 203 18.35 -29.42 -29.82
CA LYS A 203 18.13 -29.55 -31.27
C LYS A 203 19.31 -30.24 -31.99
N SER A 204 20.47 -30.34 -31.35
CA SER A 204 21.72 -30.83 -31.97
C SER A 204 22.07 -32.29 -31.65
N THR A 205 21.32 -32.97 -30.78
CA THR A 205 21.59 -34.37 -30.39
C THR A 205 20.46 -35.31 -30.82
N ARG A 206 19.93 -35.11 -32.03
CA ARG A 206 19.02 -36.07 -32.66
C ARG A 206 19.65 -36.66 -33.92
N THR A 207 20.61 -37.55 -33.71
CA THR A 207 20.99 -38.62 -34.64
C THR A 207 20.91 -39.94 -33.87
N ASP A 208 20.29 -40.92 -34.50
CA ASP A 208 19.79 -42.17 -33.94
C ASP A 208 20.83 -42.98 -33.18
N GLU A 209 20.49 -43.43 -31.96
CA GLU A 209 20.85 -44.77 -31.48
C GLU A 209 20.03 -45.22 -30.27
N VAL A 210 19.44 -46.42 -30.42
CA VAL A 210 18.94 -47.38 -29.43
C VAL A 210 17.74 -46.99 -28.55
N VAL A 211 16.57 -47.46 -29.02
CA VAL A 211 15.42 -47.79 -28.18
C VAL A 211 15.85 -48.77 -27.08
N THR A 212 15.98 -48.29 -25.85
CA THR A 212 15.86 -49.12 -24.65
C THR A 212 14.61 -48.68 -23.90
N ARG A 213 13.73 -49.66 -23.69
CA ARG A 213 12.44 -49.54 -23.01
C ARG A 213 12.62 -48.92 -21.63
N ILE A 214 11.98 -47.79 -21.37
CA ILE A 214 11.65 -47.34 -20.00
C ILE A 214 10.19 -47.75 -19.75
N PRO A 215 9.86 -48.44 -18.63
CA PRO A 215 8.52 -48.92 -18.37
C PRO A 215 7.53 -47.77 -18.16
N SER A 216 6.27 -48.04 -18.52
CA SER A 216 5.10 -47.18 -18.36
C SER A 216 4.94 -46.59 -16.95
N ALA A 217 4.24 -45.45 -16.91
CA ALA A 217 4.00 -44.57 -15.77
C ALA A 217 3.20 -45.17 -14.59
N GLU A 218 3.70 -46.23 -13.95
CA GLU A 218 3.04 -46.86 -12.79
C GLU A 218 3.83 -46.89 -11.48
N ILE A 219 5.03 -46.30 -11.40
CA ILE A 219 5.82 -46.32 -10.16
C ILE A 219 6.24 -44.91 -9.76
N LEU A 220 5.29 -44.13 -9.22
CA LEU A 220 5.56 -43.06 -8.24
C LEU A 220 4.29 -42.67 -7.44
N ILE A 221 3.37 -43.61 -7.25
CA ILE A 221 2.38 -43.57 -6.16
C ILE A 221 2.88 -44.53 -5.08
N GLN A 222 3.88 -44.14 -4.29
CA GLN A 222 4.17 -44.89 -3.05
C GLN A 222 4.91 -44.16 -1.92
N ASN A 223 5.13 -42.84 -1.99
CA ASN A 223 5.75 -42.10 -0.88
C ASN A 223 4.95 -40.87 -0.40
N ARG A 224 3.62 -41.04 -0.27
CA ARG A 224 2.75 -40.12 0.49
C ARG A 224 1.92 -40.85 1.56
N LYS A 225 2.55 -41.74 2.32
CA LYS A 225 1.97 -42.23 3.59
C LYS A 225 3.06 -42.59 4.59
N ARG A 226 3.60 -41.61 5.33
CA ARG A 226 4.12 -41.77 6.70
C ARG A 226 3.99 -40.44 7.47
N ARG A 227 2.84 -40.21 8.10
CA ARG A 227 2.74 -39.35 9.30
C ARG A 227 3.13 -40.22 10.50
N PRO A 228 4.11 -39.85 11.34
CA PRO A 228 4.23 -40.45 12.66
C PRO A 228 3.20 -39.82 13.64
N PRO A 229 2.74 -40.58 14.66
CA PRO A 229 1.66 -40.16 15.54
C PRO A 229 2.10 -39.22 16.67
N SER A 230 1.10 -38.56 17.24
CA SER A 230 1.13 -37.62 18.37
C SER A 230 1.83 -38.14 19.63
N ARG A 231 2.50 -37.25 20.37
CA ARG A 231 2.72 -37.42 21.81
C ARG A 231 2.03 -36.30 22.59
N ASN A 232 0.96 -36.70 23.28
CA ASN A 232 0.44 -36.05 24.47
C ASN A 232 1.50 -36.01 25.58
N ARG A 233 1.62 -34.88 26.27
CA ARG A 233 1.91 -34.84 27.71
C ARG A 233 1.08 -33.74 28.36
N SER A 234 0.02 -34.17 29.03
CA SER A 234 -0.67 -33.48 30.11
C SER A 234 0.06 -33.73 31.44
N HIS A 235 0.20 -32.68 32.26
CA HIS A 235 0.09 -32.59 33.74
C HIS A 235 0.77 -31.24 34.16
N ASN A 236 0.04 -30.19 34.62
CA ASN A 236 -0.51 -29.94 35.98
C ASN A 236 0.59 -30.07 37.06
N VAL A 237 0.89 -29.17 38.02
CA VAL A 237 0.16 -28.21 38.88
C VAL A 237 1.24 -27.25 39.50
N TYR A 238 1.05 -25.94 39.72
CA TYR A 238 0.75 -25.22 41.00
C TYR A 238 1.06 -23.72 40.72
N SER A 239 0.10 -22.80 40.76
CA SER A 239 -0.33 -21.93 41.89
C SER A 239 0.71 -20.93 42.41
N GLU A 240 0.20 -19.76 42.84
CA GLU A 240 0.88 -18.58 43.43
C GLU A 240 1.35 -17.55 42.38
N GLY A 241 1.05 -16.26 42.46
CA GLY A 241 0.25 -15.46 43.38
C GLY A 241 0.32 -14.00 42.89
N VAL A 242 -0.80 -13.28 42.99
CA VAL A 242 -0.90 -11.83 42.75
C VAL A 242 -0.35 -11.09 43.98
N PRO A 243 0.31 -9.94 43.80
CA PRO A 243 -0.26 -8.68 44.32
C PRO A 243 -0.12 -7.57 43.27
N LEU A 244 -1.18 -6.90 42.81
CA LEU A 244 -1.90 -5.80 43.48
C LEU A 244 -0.98 -4.93 44.33
N TYR A 245 -0.51 -3.83 43.74
CA TYR A 245 -0.11 -2.64 44.50
C TYR A 245 -1.04 -1.50 44.09
N ASP A 246 -2.03 -1.26 44.94
CA ASP A 246 -2.71 0.01 45.13
C ASP A 246 -2.14 0.61 46.41
N SER A 247 -1.67 1.85 46.36
CA SER A 247 -1.46 2.70 47.52
C SER A 247 -1.49 4.14 47.03
N SER A 248 -2.67 4.72 47.16
CA SER A 248 -2.87 6.09 47.62
C SER A 248 -1.73 6.60 48.49
N ASP A 249 -1.14 7.72 48.10
CA ASP A 249 -0.71 8.73 49.06
C ASP A 249 -1.12 10.11 48.55
N SER A 250 -2.11 10.64 49.25
CA SER A 250 -2.47 12.04 49.33
C SER A 250 -1.32 12.86 49.89
N LEU A 251 -0.96 13.97 49.24
CA LEU A 251 -0.53 15.20 49.90
C LEU A 251 -0.72 16.37 48.91
N SER A 252 -1.64 17.25 49.29
CA SER A 252 -1.95 18.53 48.66
C SER A 252 -1.16 19.65 49.40
N PRO A 253 -1.31 20.95 49.07
CA PRO A 253 -0.18 21.82 48.69
C PRO A 253 0.18 22.88 49.75
N GLU A 254 1.41 23.40 49.72
CA GLU A 254 1.73 24.69 50.33
C GLU A 254 2.66 25.54 49.45
N HIS A 255 2.16 26.77 49.23
CA HIS A 255 2.81 28.08 49.00
C HIS A 255 3.68 28.32 47.77
#